data_AF-A0A356ZZG6-F1
#
_entry.id   AF-A0A356ZZG6-F1
#
_cell.length_a   1.000
_cell.length_b   1.000
_cell.length_c   1.000
_cell.angle_alpha   90.00
_cell.angle_beta   90.00
_cell.angle_gamma   90.00
#
_symmetry.space_group_name_H-M   'P 1'
#
loop_
_entity.id
_entity.type
_entity.pdbx_description
1 polymer ?
#
loop_
_entity_poly.entity_id
_entity_poly.type
_entity_poly.pdbx_seq_one_letter_code
_entity_poly.pdbx_strand_id
1 'polypeptide(L)'
;MATAMAPAAFDTIKRHLRDVGRDISYYDQVYTGDLGVLGVKLLDAMARQEGLDWSSYLDDCGKSLYDTQRQDVHNGGSGPGCSASVFSGFLCRQLRSKEFRRVLLVSTGALFSPTSYKQGESIPAIAHAVAISRMN
;
A
#
# COMPACT_ATOMS: atom_id res chain seq x y z
N MET A 1 4.46 7.64 -10.61
CA MET A 1 3.16 7.69 -9.90
C MET A 1 3.31 7.49 -8.39
N ALA A 2 4.16 6.56 -7.92
CA ALA A 2 4.39 6.31 -6.50
C ALA A 2 4.57 7.57 -5.62
N THR A 3 5.34 8.55 -6.08
CA THR A 3 5.56 9.84 -5.39
C THR A 3 4.29 10.66 -5.20
N ALA A 4 3.35 10.62 -6.15
CA ALA A 4 2.08 11.32 -6.04
C ALA A 4 1.10 10.61 -5.10
N MET A 5 1.15 9.27 -5.01
CA MET A 5 0.20 8.47 -4.24
C MET A 5 0.63 8.18 -2.79
N ALA A 6 1.93 8.20 -2.50
CA ALA A 6 2.44 7.94 -1.15
C ALA A 6 1.81 8.84 -0.06
N PRO A 7 1.60 10.16 -0.27
CA PRO A 7 0.92 10.99 0.72
C PRO A 7 -0.52 10.56 1.02
N ALA A 8 -1.26 10.11 0.01
CA ALA A 8 -2.63 9.65 0.20
C ALA A 8 -2.67 8.35 1.02
N ALA A 9 -1.76 7.40 0.74
CA ALA A 9 -1.64 6.18 1.54
C ALA A 9 -1.20 6.46 2.98
N PHE A 10 -0.20 7.34 3.17
CA PHE A 10 0.30 7.73 4.49
C PHE A 10 -0.84 8.32 5.35
N ASP A 11 -1.55 9.31 4.79
CA ASP A 11 -2.65 9.98 5.48
C ASP A 11 -3.81 9.02 5.79
N THR A 12 -4.17 8.12 4.86
CA THR A 12 -5.20 7.10 5.11
C THR A 12 -4.79 6.12 6.21
N ILE A 13 -3.55 5.62 6.22
CA ILE A 13 -3.06 4.71 7.27
C ILE A 13 -3.06 5.41 8.63
N LYS A 14 -2.50 6.63 8.70
CA LYS A 14 -2.43 7.41 9.93
C LYS A 14 -3.83 7.70 10.49
N ARG A 15 -4.76 8.15 9.63
CA ARG A 15 -6.15 8.41 10.02
C ARG A 15 -6.84 7.14 10.49
N HIS A 16 -6.71 6.04 9.74
CA HIS A 16 -7.27 4.75 10.13
C HIS A 16 -6.80 4.32 11.52
N LEU A 17 -5.48 4.30 11.77
CA LEU A 17 -4.88 3.92 13.05
C LEU A 17 -5.40 4.78 14.21
N ARG A 18 -5.42 6.10 14.02
CA ARG A 18 -5.97 7.05 15.01
C ARG A 18 -7.45 6.79 15.29
N ASP A 19 -8.27 6.70 14.25
CA ASP A 19 -9.73 6.64 14.37
C ASP A 19 -10.21 5.36 15.05
N VAL A 20 -9.48 4.25 14.88
CA VAL A 20 -9.78 2.98 15.56
C VAL A 20 -8.96 2.76 16.84
N GLY A 21 -8.13 3.74 17.25
CA GLY A 21 -7.31 3.69 18.46
C GLY A 21 -6.28 2.55 18.47
N ARG A 22 -5.62 2.28 17.33
CA ARG A 22 -4.64 1.19 17.18
C ARG A 22 -3.27 1.72 16.78
N ASP A 23 -2.25 1.02 17.22
CA ASP A 23 -0.90 1.15 16.68
C ASP A 23 -0.72 0.29 15.42
N ILE A 24 0.26 0.61 14.58
CA ILE A 24 0.56 -0.18 13.37
C ILE A 24 0.89 -1.64 13.72
N SER A 25 1.50 -1.89 14.88
CA SER A 25 1.82 -3.23 15.39
C SER A 25 0.61 -4.12 15.69
N TYR A 26 -0.61 -3.57 15.66
CA TYR A 26 -1.83 -4.37 15.70
C TYR A 26 -1.98 -5.28 14.47
N TYR A 27 -1.43 -4.86 13.33
CA TYR A 27 -1.43 -5.58 12.06
C TYR A 27 -0.14 -6.37 11.92
N ASP A 28 -0.24 -7.61 11.40
CA ASP A 28 0.95 -8.39 11.08
C ASP A 28 1.67 -7.79 9.86
N GLN A 29 0.89 -7.26 8.91
CA GLN A 29 1.36 -6.54 7.73
C GLN A 29 0.35 -5.47 7.27
N VAL A 30 0.86 -4.39 6.70
CA VAL A 30 0.14 -3.34 5.99
C VAL A 30 0.59 -3.37 4.54
N TYR A 31 -0.31 -3.78 3.64
CA TYR A 31 -0.03 -3.88 2.21
C TYR A 31 -0.62 -2.67 1.47
N THR A 32 0.23 -1.86 0.84
CA THR A 32 -0.24 -0.84 -0.11
C THR A 32 -0.55 -1.43 -1.49
N GLY A 33 -1.35 -0.72 -2.28
CA GLY A 33 -1.88 -1.24 -3.54
C GLY A 33 -0.87 -1.33 -4.67
N ASP A 34 -0.24 -0.22 -5.02
CA ASP A 34 0.70 -0.17 -6.15
C ASP A 34 1.71 0.99 -6.06
N LEU A 35 2.20 1.24 -4.86
CA LEU A 35 3.26 2.20 -4.60
C LEU A 35 4.62 1.68 -5.07
N GLY A 36 4.79 0.37 -5.18
CA GLY A 36 6.03 -0.30 -5.53
C GLY A 36 7.15 -0.05 -4.53
N VAL A 37 8.37 -0.44 -4.90
CA VAL A 37 9.56 -0.39 -4.03
C VAL A 37 9.84 1.02 -3.52
N LEU A 38 9.77 2.02 -4.39
CA LEU A 38 10.03 3.43 -4.04
C LEU A 38 8.94 3.99 -3.12
N GLY A 39 7.67 3.73 -3.42
CA GLY A 39 6.58 4.33 -2.65
C GLY A 39 6.49 3.78 -1.22
N VAL A 40 6.85 2.51 -0.99
CA VAL A 40 7.02 1.97 0.38
C VAL A 40 8.11 2.72 1.15
N LYS A 41 9.26 2.98 0.52
CA LYS A 41 10.35 3.76 1.14
C LYS A 41 9.91 5.18 1.47
N LEU A 42 9.14 5.81 0.58
CA LEU A 42 8.59 7.14 0.83
C LEU A 42 7.60 7.14 1.99
N LEU A 43 6.75 6.12 2.08
CA LEU A 43 5.79 5.98 3.18
C LEU A 43 6.49 5.88 4.54
N ASP A 44 7.52 5.03 4.63
CA ASP A 44 8.34 4.88 5.84
C ASP A 44 9.08 6.18 6.18
N ALA A 45 9.60 6.90 5.17
CA ALA A 45 10.24 8.20 5.38
C ALA A 45 9.25 9.25 5.92
N MET A 46 8.01 9.29 5.41
CA MET A 46 6.97 10.18 5.92
C MET A 46 6.57 9.82 7.36
N ALA A 47 6.49 8.53 7.69
CA ALA A 47 6.25 8.08 9.07
C ALA A 47 7.36 8.53 10.03
N ARG A 48 8.62 8.37 9.61
CA ARG A 48 9.78 8.80 10.41
C ARG A 48 9.84 10.31 10.64
N GLN A 49 9.39 11.11 9.67
CA GLN A 49 9.28 12.57 9.86
C GLN A 49 8.31 12.94 10.99
N GLU A 50 7.36 12.07 11.31
CA GLU A 50 6.43 12.24 12.44
C GLU A 50 6.83 11.45 13.70
N GLY A 51 8.05 10.89 13.74
CA GLY A 51 8.54 10.11 14.87
C GLY A 51 7.93 8.70 14.97
N LEU A 52 7.35 8.18 13.88
CA LEU A 52 6.80 6.82 13.80
C LEU A 52 7.79 5.89 13.06
N ASP A 53 7.82 4.61 13.43
CA ASP A 53 8.57 3.58 12.70
C ASP A 53 7.60 2.53 12.14
N TRP A 54 7.44 2.54 10.81
CA TRP A 54 6.54 1.62 10.11
C TRP A 54 7.29 0.57 9.31
N SER A 55 8.62 0.62 9.29
CA SER A 55 9.49 -0.13 8.37
C SER A 55 9.27 -1.64 8.39
N SER A 56 8.94 -2.22 9.56
CA SER A 56 8.73 -3.66 9.73
C SER A 56 7.33 -4.15 9.32
N TYR A 57 6.40 -3.23 9.09
CA TYR A 57 4.98 -3.54 8.84
C TYR A 57 4.55 -3.23 7.41
N LEU A 58 5.34 -2.47 6.64
CA LEU A 58 4.96 -2.03 5.31
C LEU A 58 5.45 -2.98 4.23
N ASP A 59 4.53 -3.38 3.36
CA ASP A 59 4.84 -3.99 2.08
C ASP A 59 3.87 -3.48 1.00
N ASP A 60 4.08 -3.86 -0.26
CA ASP A 60 3.28 -3.37 -1.37
C ASP A 60 2.93 -4.47 -2.36
N CYS A 61 1.66 -4.51 -2.79
CA CYS A 61 1.21 -5.51 -3.74
C CYS A 61 1.95 -5.41 -5.08
N GLY A 62 2.24 -4.21 -5.58
CA GLY A 62 3.05 -4.01 -6.79
C GLY A 62 4.46 -4.57 -6.66
N LYS A 63 5.10 -4.36 -5.51
CA LYS A 63 6.41 -4.95 -5.19
C LYS A 63 6.36 -6.49 -5.10
N SER A 64 5.33 -7.06 -4.49
CA SER A 64 5.23 -8.52 -4.27
C SER A 64 4.67 -9.31 -5.45
N LEU A 65 4.07 -8.66 -6.44
CA LEU A 65 3.42 -9.33 -7.57
C LEU A 65 4.41 -9.97 -8.56
N TYR A 66 5.64 -9.45 -8.63
CA TYR A 66 6.67 -9.86 -9.58
C TYR A 66 7.99 -10.15 -8.89
N ASP A 67 8.83 -10.96 -9.52
CA ASP A 67 10.22 -11.10 -9.12
C ASP A 67 11.02 -9.92 -9.67
N THR A 68 11.22 -8.89 -8.85
CA THR A 68 11.90 -7.65 -9.25
C THR A 68 13.39 -7.84 -9.56
N GLN A 69 13.99 -8.99 -9.22
CA GLN A 69 15.39 -9.28 -9.56
C GLN A 69 15.51 -9.97 -10.92
N ARG A 70 14.53 -10.79 -11.29
CA ARG A 70 14.56 -11.61 -12.51
C ARG A 70 13.71 -11.04 -13.65
N GLN A 71 12.75 -10.19 -13.35
CA GLN A 71 11.83 -9.58 -14.31
C GLN A 71 12.06 -8.07 -14.36
N ASP A 72 12.15 -7.51 -15.56
CA ASP A 72 12.24 -6.05 -15.71
C ASP A 72 10.88 -5.40 -15.52
N VAL A 73 10.55 -5.13 -14.25
CA VAL A 73 9.30 -4.48 -13.81
C VAL A 73 9.56 -3.13 -13.17
N HIS A 74 10.78 -2.61 -13.30
CA HIS A 74 11.21 -1.34 -12.71
C HIS A 74 10.85 -1.21 -11.21
N ASN A 75 9.82 -0.44 -10.87
CA ASN A 75 9.39 -0.17 -9.48
C ASN A 75 8.40 -1.22 -8.93
N GLY A 76 7.96 -2.18 -9.76
CA GLY A 76 6.92 -3.17 -9.44
C GLY A 76 5.67 -3.01 -10.29
N GLY A 77 4.65 -3.82 -9.98
CA GLY A 77 3.35 -3.78 -10.64
C GLY A 77 2.51 -2.54 -10.29
N SER A 78 1.56 -2.19 -11.18
CA SER A 78 0.58 -1.13 -10.95
C SER A 78 -0.71 -1.39 -11.71
N GLY A 79 -1.78 -0.70 -11.31
CA GLY A 79 -3.09 -0.74 -11.95
C GLY A 79 -4.17 -1.38 -11.08
N PRO A 80 -5.45 -1.30 -11.53
CA PRO A 80 -6.61 -1.62 -10.70
C PRO A 80 -6.66 -3.10 -10.28
N GLY A 81 -6.01 -3.99 -11.03
CA GLY A 81 -5.92 -5.41 -10.70
C GLY A 81 -4.79 -5.77 -9.73
N CYS A 82 -3.86 -4.85 -9.42
CA CYS A 82 -2.65 -5.19 -8.67
C CYS A 82 -2.96 -5.62 -7.23
N SER A 83 -3.60 -4.74 -6.45
CA SER A 83 -4.00 -5.06 -5.08
C SER A 83 -5.01 -6.21 -5.02
N ALA A 84 -5.91 -6.30 -6.00
CA ALA A 84 -6.89 -7.37 -6.09
C ALA A 84 -6.24 -8.74 -6.29
N SER A 85 -5.31 -8.87 -7.25
CA SER A 85 -4.60 -10.11 -7.53
C SER A 85 -3.75 -10.58 -6.34
N VAL A 86 -2.99 -9.68 -5.72
CA VAL A 86 -2.16 -10.02 -4.55
C VAL A 86 -3.01 -10.37 -3.34
N PHE A 87 -4.12 -9.67 -3.14
CA PHE A 87 -5.06 -10.01 -2.07
C PHE A 87 -5.68 -11.40 -2.28
N SER A 88 -6.33 -11.61 -3.42
CA SER A 88 -7.05 -12.86 -3.71
C SER A 88 -6.12 -14.08 -3.77
N GLY A 89 -4.87 -13.90 -4.18
CA GLY A 89 -3.86 -14.96 -4.22
C GLY A 89 -3.07 -15.09 -2.92
N PHE A 90 -2.09 -14.21 -2.73
CA PHE A 90 -1.09 -14.33 -1.67
C PHE A 90 -1.69 -14.05 -0.28
N LEU A 91 -2.31 -12.88 -0.07
CA LEU A 91 -2.74 -12.48 1.29
C LEU A 91 -3.86 -13.36 1.82
N CYS A 92 -4.87 -13.68 1.00
CA CYS A 92 -5.92 -14.63 1.35
C CYS A 92 -5.36 -16.00 1.72
N ARG A 93 -4.33 -16.47 1.01
CA ARG A 93 -3.65 -17.72 1.37
C ARG A 93 -2.97 -17.61 2.73
N GLN A 94 -2.21 -16.55 3.00
CA GLN A 94 -1.52 -16.34 4.30
C GLN A 94 -2.51 -16.28 5.47
N LEU A 95 -3.64 -15.59 5.29
CA LEU A 95 -4.72 -15.52 6.28
C LEU A 95 -5.34 -16.90 6.56
N ARG A 96 -5.57 -17.69 5.50
CA ARG A 96 -6.15 -19.05 5.62
C ARG A 96 -5.17 -20.07 6.19
N SER A 97 -3.88 -19.95 5.89
CA SER A 97 -2.82 -20.81 6.45
C SER A 97 -2.41 -20.40 7.86
N LYS A 98 -3.01 -19.33 8.42
CA LYS A 98 -2.76 -18.80 9.77
C LYS A 98 -1.38 -18.16 9.96
N GLU A 99 -0.65 -17.91 8.88
CA GLU A 99 0.62 -17.17 8.89
C GLU A 99 0.38 -15.69 9.20
N PHE A 100 -0.69 -15.12 8.64
CA PHE A 100 -1.21 -13.81 9.03
C PHE A 100 -2.51 -13.96 9.80
N ARG A 101 -2.66 -13.17 10.86
CA ARG A 101 -3.89 -13.00 11.63
C ARG A 101 -4.67 -11.76 11.18
N ARG A 102 -3.98 -10.64 10.94
CA ARG A 102 -4.57 -9.35 10.60
C ARG A 102 -3.72 -8.61 9.57
N VAL A 103 -4.34 -8.21 8.47
CA VAL A 103 -3.69 -7.41 7.41
C VAL A 103 -4.51 -6.15 7.19
N LEU A 104 -3.83 -5.01 7.00
CA LEU A 104 -4.44 -3.79 6.49
C LEU A 104 -4.10 -3.66 5.00
N LEU A 105 -5.09 -3.80 4.13
CA LEU A 105 -4.91 -3.58 2.69
C LEU A 105 -5.28 -2.14 2.35
N VAL A 106 -4.37 -1.41 1.69
CA VAL A 106 -4.51 0.03 1.39
C VAL A 106 -4.35 0.26 -0.11
N SER A 107 -5.45 0.18 -0.86
CA SER A 107 -5.45 0.39 -2.30
C SER A 107 -5.32 1.88 -2.64
N THR A 108 -4.38 2.21 -3.51
CA THR A 108 -4.05 3.58 -3.96
C THR A 108 -4.54 3.83 -5.39
N GLY A 109 -4.78 5.10 -5.73
CA GLY A 109 -5.11 5.51 -7.09
C GLY A 109 -4.66 6.93 -7.38
N ALA A 110 -4.11 7.14 -8.57
CA ALA A 110 -3.83 8.46 -9.14
C ALA A 110 -5.00 8.86 -10.05
N LEU A 111 -5.60 10.02 -9.77
CA LEU A 111 -6.81 10.51 -10.44
C LEU A 111 -6.43 11.57 -11.47
N PHE A 112 -6.05 11.15 -12.67
CA PHE A 112 -5.69 12.05 -13.76
C PHE A 112 -6.22 11.56 -15.11
N SER A 113 -6.16 12.44 -16.11
CA SER A 113 -6.46 12.13 -17.51
C SER A 113 -5.31 12.59 -18.40
N PRO A 114 -5.23 12.11 -19.66
CA PRO A 114 -4.26 12.64 -20.61
C PRO A 114 -4.36 14.16 -20.78
N THR A 115 -5.58 14.72 -20.66
CA THR A 115 -5.83 16.16 -20.78
C THR A 115 -5.25 16.94 -19.60
N SER A 116 -5.63 16.60 -18.36
CA SER A 116 -5.15 17.30 -17.16
C SER A 116 -3.63 17.22 -17.03
N TYR A 117 -3.04 16.06 -17.32
CA TYR A 117 -1.60 15.88 -17.31
C TYR A 117 -0.88 16.77 -18.34
N LYS A 118 -1.38 16.83 -19.58
CA LYS A 118 -0.78 17.66 -20.65
C LYS A 118 -0.97 19.16 -20.41
N GLN A 119 -1.95 19.56 -19.62
CA GLN A 119 -2.16 20.93 -19.19
C GLN A 119 -1.26 21.34 -18.01
N GLY A 120 -0.47 20.41 -17.47
CA GLY A 120 0.41 20.69 -16.33
C GLY A 120 -0.31 20.79 -15.00
N GLU A 121 -1.53 20.26 -14.89
CA GLU A 121 -2.24 20.19 -13.61
C GLU A 121 -1.56 19.22 -12.65
N SER A 122 -1.80 19.39 -11.35
CA SER A 122 -1.37 18.43 -10.35
C SER A 122 -2.09 17.09 -10.52
N ILE A 123 -1.52 16.01 -9.96
CA ILE A 123 -2.14 14.67 -9.96
C ILE A 123 -2.74 14.43 -8.57
N PRO A 124 -4.07 14.56 -8.40
CA PRO A 124 -4.73 14.12 -7.18
C PRO A 124 -4.55 12.62 -6.97
N ALA A 125 -4.45 12.20 -5.72
CA ALA A 125 -4.37 10.80 -5.35
C ALA A 125 -5.33 10.47 -4.21
N ILE A 126 -5.75 9.22 -4.14
CA ILE A 126 -6.63 8.68 -3.09
C ILE A 126 -6.13 7.32 -2.61
N ALA A 127 -6.46 6.99 -1.37
CA ALA A 127 -6.22 5.66 -0.82
C ALA A 127 -7.40 5.20 0.05
N HIS A 128 -7.77 3.94 -0.08
CA HIS A 128 -8.82 3.30 0.71
C HIS A 128 -8.26 2.11 1.49
N ALA A 129 -8.53 2.05 2.79
CA ALA A 129 -8.05 0.99 3.67
C ALA A 129 -9.15 0.01 4.05
N VAL A 130 -8.83 -1.28 4.02
CA VAL A 130 -9.70 -2.38 4.49
C VAL A 130 -8.90 -3.25 5.46
N ALA A 131 -9.37 -3.35 6.71
CA ALA A 131 -8.79 -4.21 7.72
C ALA A 131 -9.41 -5.61 7.62
N ILE A 132 -8.57 -6.63 7.47
CA ILE A 132 -8.99 -8.01 7.21
C ILE A 132 -8.36 -8.91 8.25
N SER A 133 -9.17 -9.74 8.89
CA SER A 133 -8.70 -10.69 9.90
C SER A 133 -9.25 -12.08 9.63
N ARG A 134 -8.44 -13.11 9.88
CA ARG A 134 -8.93 -14.49 9.84
C ARG A 134 -9.99 -14.72 10.94
N MET A 135 -11.01 -15.49 10.62
CA MET A 135 -11.93 -16.03 11.63
C MET A 135 -11.19 -17.12 12.45
N ASN A 136 -11.44 -17.16 13.75
CA ASN A 136 -10.76 -18.07 14.69
C ASN A 136 -10.99 -19.54 14.34
#